data_AF-A0A016T7M4-F1
#
_entry.id   AF-A0A016T7M4-F1
#
_cell.length_a   1.000
_cell.length_b   1.000
_cell.length_c   1.000
_cell.angle_alpha   90.00
_cell.angle_beta   90.00
_cell.angle_gamma   90.00
#
_symmetry.space_group_name_H-M   'P 1'
#
loop_
_entity.id
_entity.type
_entity.pdbx_description
1 polymer ?
#
loop_
_entity_poly.entity_id
_entity_poly.type
_entity_poly.pdbx_seq_one_letter_code
_entity_poly.pdbx_strand_id
1 'polypeptide(L)'
;MARWKRSGRDTDEDHLVHCADFMRFFQLVSKRFQACEPVEAIQHYSHRVSGRGSKKEELKDVPENIVEILIDCLLDGLSLGQPELHMAAEELMENPTEFFLKLGSNNEERKKALEYRKDCRIRWIPNCSVAINRALGDVRRVYARKNDSWQ
;
A
#
# COMPACT_ATOMS: atom_id res chain seq x y z
N MET A 1 0.19 -6.48 -19.58
CA MET A 1 -0.10 -5.03 -19.58
C MET A 1 -1.35 -4.64 -20.37
N ALA A 2 -2.02 -5.51 -21.14
CA ALA A 2 -2.86 -5.07 -22.26
C ALA A 2 -4.37 -4.79 -21.99
N ARG A 3 -4.89 -4.74 -20.76
CA ARG A 3 -6.34 -4.56 -20.54
C ARG A 3 -6.78 -3.65 -19.41
N TRP A 4 -5.85 -3.02 -18.68
CA TRP A 4 -6.22 -2.07 -17.64
C TRP A 4 -5.96 -0.64 -18.11
N LYS A 5 -7.01 0.18 -18.12
CA LYS A 5 -6.95 1.62 -18.36
C LYS A 5 -7.23 2.31 -17.04
N ARG A 6 -6.36 3.27 -16.65
CA ARG A 6 -6.66 4.22 -15.57
C ARG A 6 -8.03 4.85 -15.81
N SER A 7 -8.74 5.18 -14.74
CA SER A 7 -9.93 6.00 -14.87
C SER A 7 -9.48 7.39 -15.35
N GLY A 8 -10.13 7.92 -16.39
CA GLY A 8 -9.77 9.25 -16.93
C GLY A 8 -10.07 10.42 -15.98
N ARG A 9 -10.51 10.14 -14.76
CA ARG A 9 -10.77 11.12 -13.69
C ARG A 9 -9.67 11.14 -12.62
N ASP A 10 -8.70 10.22 -12.69
CA ASP A 10 -7.65 10.13 -11.68
C ASP A 10 -6.57 11.17 -12.00
N THR A 11 -6.22 11.99 -11.00
CA THR A 11 -5.17 13.00 -11.08
C THR A 11 -3.85 12.42 -10.58
N ASP A 12 -2.72 13.04 -10.95
CA ASP A 12 -1.39 12.57 -10.49
C ASP A 12 -1.23 12.65 -8.96
N GLU A 13 -2.08 13.44 -8.29
CA GLU A 13 -2.13 13.62 -6.84
C GLU A 13 -2.98 12.56 -6.12
N ASP A 14 -3.70 11.69 -6.87
CA ASP A 14 -4.52 10.61 -6.31
C ASP A 14 -3.65 9.41 -5.88
N HIS A 15 -2.68 9.66 -4.99
CA HIS A 15 -1.72 8.68 -4.50
C HIS A 15 -2.38 7.44 -3.88
N LEU A 16 -3.59 7.56 -3.31
CA LEU A 16 -4.37 6.42 -2.83
C LEU A 16 -4.87 5.50 -3.97
N VAL A 17 -5.27 6.09 -5.10
CA VAL A 17 -5.64 5.35 -6.31
C VAL A 17 -4.41 4.66 -6.87
N HIS A 18 -3.27 5.37 -6.93
CA HIS A 18 -2.00 4.79 -7.35
C HIS A 18 -1.55 3.61 -6.46
N CYS A 19 -1.70 3.72 -5.14
CA CYS A 19 -1.45 2.61 -4.22
C CYS A 19 -2.38 1.43 -4.50
N ALA A 20 -3.68 1.68 -4.63
CA ALA A 20 -4.64 0.61 -4.94
C ALA A 20 -4.35 -0.06 -6.30
N ASP A 21 -3.92 0.71 -7.30
CA ASP A 21 -3.56 0.22 -8.62
C ASP A 21 -2.27 -0.58 -8.62
N PHE A 22 -1.26 -0.13 -7.86
CA PHE A 22 -0.05 -0.91 -7.61
C PHE A 22 -0.39 -2.27 -6.98
N MET A 23 -1.26 -2.29 -5.95
CA MET A 23 -1.70 -3.55 -5.32
C MET A 23 -2.46 -4.47 -6.28
N ARG A 24 -3.32 -3.90 -7.13
CA ARG A 24 -4.02 -4.66 -8.19
C ARG A 24 -3.02 -5.25 -9.19
N PHE A 25 -2.00 -4.50 -9.57
CA PHE A 25 -1.04 -4.89 -10.62
C PHE A 25 0.05 -5.83 -10.11
N PHE A 26 0.60 -5.60 -8.92
CA PHE A 26 1.75 -6.31 -8.39
C PHE A 26 1.35 -7.61 -7.67
N GLN A 27 0.18 -7.67 -7.02
CA GLN A 27 -0.08 -8.76 -6.06
C GLN A 27 -1.42 -9.50 -6.23
N LEU A 28 -2.49 -8.86 -6.74
CA LEU A 28 -3.83 -9.47 -6.60
C LEU A 28 -4.51 -9.91 -7.91
N VAL A 29 -4.17 -9.34 -9.08
CA VAL A 29 -4.94 -9.59 -10.34
C VAL A 29 -4.08 -10.08 -11.51
N SER A 30 -2.78 -9.82 -11.52
CA SER A 30 -1.94 -10.24 -12.64
C SER A 30 -1.34 -11.61 -12.38
N LYS A 31 -1.63 -12.56 -13.29
CA LYS A 31 -1.02 -13.87 -13.58
C LYS A 31 0.51 -14.03 -13.39
N ARG A 32 1.25 -12.99 -12.99
CA ARG A 32 2.71 -12.91 -12.99
C ARG A 32 3.34 -13.09 -11.60
N PHE A 33 2.61 -12.76 -10.53
CA PHE A 33 2.94 -13.13 -9.15
C PHE A 33 1.77 -13.95 -8.62
N GLN A 34 1.93 -15.28 -8.54
CA GLN A 34 0.94 -16.16 -7.90
C GLN A 34 0.97 -15.89 -6.39
N ALA A 35 0.30 -14.84 -5.93
CA ALA A 35 0.20 -14.55 -4.49
C ALA A 35 -0.58 -15.66 -3.74
N CYS A 36 -1.44 -16.39 -4.45
CA CYS A 36 -2.08 -17.60 -3.98
C CYS A 36 -2.07 -18.65 -5.10
N GLU A 37 -1.97 -19.92 -4.71
CA GLU A 37 -2.22 -21.06 -5.59
C GLU A 37 -3.34 -21.92 -4.98
N PRO A 38 -4.51 -22.02 -5.65
CA PRO A 38 -4.90 -21.36 -6.90
C PRO A 38 -5.13 -19.84 -6.71
N VAL A 39 -5.00 -19.06 -7.80
CA VAL A 39 -5.11 -17.58 -7.76
C VAL A 39 -6.48 -17.13 -7.25
N GLU A 40 -7.51 -17.92 -7.51
CA GLU A 40 -8.89 -17.70 -7.07
C GLU A 40 -9.02 -17.70 -5.54
N ALA A 41 -8.10 -18.34 -4.81
CA ALA A 41 -8.14 -18.42 -3.35
C ALA A 41 -8.12 -17.04 -2.69
N ILE A 42 -7.53 -16.03 -3.34
CA ILE A 42 -7.49 -14.64 -2.87
C ILE A 42 -8.89 -14.04 -2.65
N GLN A 43 -9.91 -14.56 -3.35
CA GLN A 43 -11.29 -14.07 -3.23
C GLN A 43 -11.91 -14.36 -1.87
N HIS A 44 -11.39 -15.36 -1.17
CA HIS A 44 -11.85 -15.74 0.17
C HIS A 44 -11.24 -14.89 1.28
N TYR A 45 -10.30 -13.99 0.94
CA TYR A 45 -9.64 -13.15 1.92
C TYR A 45 -10.15 -11.71 1.91
N SER A 46 -10.14 -11.07 3.08
CA SER A 46 -10.46 -9.65 3.26
C SER A 46 -9.51 -9.00 4.27
N HIS A 47 -9.31 -7.69 4.14
CA HIS A 47 -8.55 -6.92 5.13
C HIS A 47 -9.49 -5.89 5.79
N ARG A 48 -9.76 -6.00 7.09
CA ARG A 48 -10.76 -5.17 7.79
C ARG A 48 -10.09 -3.99 8.49
N VAL A 49 -10.17 -2.81 7.87
CA VAL A 49 -9.44 -1.60 8.31
C VAL A 49 -9.94 -1.03 9.66
N SER A 50 -11.20 -1.26 10.05
CA SER A 50 -11.80 -0.60 11.24
C SER A 50 -12.51 -1.53 12.22
N GLY A 51 -12.43 -2.86 12.07
CA GLY A 51 -13.24 -3.82 12.84
C GLY A 51 -14.76 -3.73 12.59
N ARG A 52 -15.27 -2.58 12.12
CA ARG A 52 -16.66 -2.32 11.74
C ARG A 52 -16.75 -2.35 10.21
N GLY A 53 -16.85 -3.56 9.70
CA GLY A 53 -17.03 -3.79 8.28
C GLY A 53 -17.75 -5.11 8.06
N SER A 54 -19.08 -5.03 8.06
CA SER A 54 -20.06 -6.02 7.61
C SER A 54 -19.88 -6.35 6.12
N LYS A 55 -18.72 -6.88 5.76
CA LYS A 55 -18.46 -7.57 4.50
C LYS A 55 -18.34 -9.04 4.87
N LYS A 56 -19.39 -9.80 4.53
CA LYS A 56 -19.53 -11.27 4.56
C LYS A 56 -18.65 -11.96 5.64
N GLU A 57 -19.27 -12.41 6.73
CA GLU A 57 -18.59 -13.21 7.79
C GLU A 57 -17.81 -14.41 7.23
N GLU A 58 -18.21 -14.90 6.05
CA GLU A 58 -17.57 -16.00 5.32
C GLU A 58 -16.15 -15.70 4.81
N LEU A 59 -15.71 -14.43 4.77
CA LEU A 59 -14.38 -14.06 4.29
C LEU A 59 -13.34 -14.15 5.43
N LYS A 60 -12.27 -14.89 5.16
CA LYS A 60 -11.10 -15.01 6.04
C LYS A 60 -10.35 -13.68 6.08
N ASP A 61 -9.78 -13.36 7.22
CA ASP A 61 -8.89 -12.20 7.31
C ASP A 61 -7.51 -12.55 6.74
N VAL A 62 -6.90 -11.58 6.04
CA VAL A 62 -5.50 -11.71 5.58
C VAL A 62 -4.61 -11.72 6.82
N PRO A 63 -3.64 -12.65 6.92
CA PRO A 63 -2.69 -12.68 8.04
C PRO A 63 -1.99 -11.33 8.24
N GLU A 64 -1.85 -10.91 9.50
CA GLU A 64 -1.33 -9.58 9.86
C GLU A 64 0.09 -9.35 9.32
N ASN A 65 0.97 -10.35 9.42
CA ASN A 65 2.32 -10.28 8.88
C ASN A 65 2.36 -10.02 7.37
N ILE A 66 1.38 -10.53 6.62
CA ILE A 66 1.27 -10.25 5.19
C ILE A 66 0.83 -8.80 5.01
N VAL A 67 -0.20 -8.36 5.73
CA VAL A 67 -0.68 -6.96 5.68
C VAL A 67 0.46 -5.98 5.97
N GLU A 68 1.30 -6.23 6.98
CA GLU A 68 2.47 -5.42 7.31
C GLU A 68 3.45 -5.31 6.14
N ILE A 69 3.84 -6.45 5.53
CA ILE A 69 4.70 -6.48 4.34
C ILE A 69 4.09 -5.67 3.19
N LEU A 70 2.76 -5.76 3.01
CA LEU A 70 2.06 -5.01 1.97
C LEU A 70 2.06 -3.50 2.25
N ILE A 71 1.90 -3.10 3.51
CA ILE A 71 1.95 -1.71 3.92
C ILE A 71 3.36 -1.15 3.73
N ASP A 72 4.40 -1.86 4.18
CA ASP A 72 5.79 -1.42 4.03
C ASP A 72 6.17 -1.28 2.56
N CYS A 73 5.77 -2.23 1.71
CA CYS A 73 5.99 -2.14 0.26
C CYS A 73 5.29 -0.91 -0.37
N LEU A 74 4.09 -0.56 0.10
CA LEU A 74 3.40 0.65 -0.35
C LEU A 74 4.08 1.93 0.16
N LEU A 75 4.57 1.93 1.40
CA LEU A 75 5.32 3.04 1.97
C LEU A 75 6.64 3.26 1.25
N ASP A 76 7.35 2.20 0.85
CA ASP A 76 8.53 2.27 0.00
C ASP A 76 8.21 2.96 -1.34
N GLY A 77 7.11 2.56 -1.98
CA GLY A 77 6.63 3.20 -3.21
C GLY A 77 6.30 4.69 -3.05
N LEU A 78 5.94 5.11 -1.84
CA LEU A 78 5.69 6.51 -1.48
C LEU A 78 6.95 7.24 -0.98
N SER A 79 8.14 6.59 -1.01
CA SER A 79 9.39 7.10 -0.44
C SER A 79 9.32 7.37 1.08
N LEU A 80 8.50 6.60 1.80
CA LEU A 80 8.25 6.66 3.25
C LEU A 80 8.71 5.39 3.99
N GLY A 81 9.45 4.49 3.34
CA GLY A 81 10.02 3.29 3.96
C GLY A 81 11.53 3.34 4.21
N GLN A 82 12.14 4.52 4.08
CA GLN A 82 13.57 4.70 4.37
C GLN A 82 13.87 4.41 5.85
N PRO A 83 14.93 3.66 6.18
CA PRO A 83 15.24 3.26 7.55
C PRO A 83 15.50 4.46 8.46
N GLU A 84 16.01 5.57 7.92
CA GLU A 84 16.24 6.82 8.64
C GLU A 84 14.97 7.42 9.26
N LEU A 85 13.78 7.08 8.75
CA LEU A 85 12.53 7.52 9.35
C LEU A 85 12.25 6.88 10.71
N HIS A 86 12.98 5.82 11.06
CA HIS A 86 12.92 5.17 12.38
C HIS A 86 13.98 5.69 13.36
N MET A 87 14.92 6.53 12.90
CA MET A 87 16.04 7.03 13.69
C MET A 87 15.72 8.38 14.35
N ALA A 88 16.42 8.69 15.43
CA ALA A 88 16.39 10.03 16.02
C ALA A 88 17.11 11.04 15.09
N ALA A 89 16.64 12.28 15.06
CA ALA A 89 17.30 13.31 14.25
C ALA A 89 18.73 13.56 14.74
N GLU A 90 18.94 13.50 16.05
CA GLU A 90 20.22 13.68 16.72
C GLU A 90 21.24 12.61 16.28
N GLU A 91 20.82 11.35 16.18
CA GLU A 91 21.65 10.24 15.70
C GLU A 91 22.11 10.47 14.25
N LEU A 92 21.20 10.95 13.39
CA LEU A 92 21.48 11.29 12.00
C LEU A 92 22.31 12.58 11.85
N MET A 93 22.34 13.44 12.87
CA MET A 93 23.22 14.61 12.88
C MET A 93 24.66 14.23 13.25
N GLU A 94 24.83 13.27 14.15
CA GLU A 94 26.14 12.73 14.53
C GLU A 94 26.74 11.87 13.40
N ASN A 95 25.90 11.05 12.75
CA ASN A 95 26.30 10.17 11.65
C ASN A 95 25.37 10.34 10.44
N PRO A 96 25.57 11.41 9.64
CA PRO A 96 24.66 11.75 8.55
C PRO A 96 24.70 10.75 7.40
N THR A 97 23.52 10.25 7.01
CA THR A 97 23.33 9.45 5.80
C THR A 97 23.08 10.32 4.57
N GLU A 98 23.23 9.75 3.38
CA GLU A 98 22.92 10.45 2.13
C GLU A 98 21.46 10.91 2.07
N PHE A 99 20.52 10.10 2.57
CA PHE A 99 19.12 10.48 2.69
C PHE A 99 18.97 11.73 3.54
N PHE A 100 19.54 11.74 4.75
CA PHE A 100 19.42 12.85 5.69
C PHE A 100 20.04 14.14 5.14
N LEU A 101 21.19 14.05 4.47
CA LEU A 101 21.86 15.19 3.84
C LEU A 101 21.02 15.83 2.72
N LYS A 102 20.24 15.03 1.99
CA LYS A 102 19.34 15.51 0.92
C LYS A 102 18.08 16.21 1.44
N LEU A 103 17.78 16.12 2.75
CA LEU A 103 16.57 16.70 3.32
C LEU A 103 16.61 18.23 3.45
N GLY A 104 17.79 18.85 3.44
CA GLY A 104 17.95 20.29 3.61
C GLY A 104 19.41 20.75 3.65
N SER A 105 19.60 22.06 3.63
CA SER A 105 20.95 22.66 3.55
C SER A 105 21.63 22.75 4.92
N ASN A 106 20.85 22.73 6.01
CA ASN A 106 21.33 22.78 7.38
C ASN A 106 20.57 21.78 8.27
N ASN A 107 21.07 21.56 9.49
CA ASN A 107 20.51 20.55 10.40
C ASN A 107 19.09 20.87 10.86
N GLU A 108 18.73 22.15 10.99
CA GLU A 108 17.38 22.57 11.38
C GLU A 108 16.35 22.22 10.28
N GLU A 109 16.66 22.55 9.02
CA GLU A 109 15.86 22.17 7.86
C GLU A 109 15.73 20.65 7.74
N ARG A 110 16.83 19.91 7.90
CA ARG A 110 16.85 18.45 7.81
C ARG A 110 15.99 17.81 8.90
N LYS A 111 16.11 18.28 10.14
CA LYS A 111 15.29 17.80 11.26
C LYS A 111 13.81 18.04 11.00
N LYS A 112 13.43 19.25 10.60
CA LYS A 112 12.04 19.58 10.26
C LYS A 112 11.50 18.73 9.11
N ALA A 113 12.30 18.52 8.07
CA ALA A 113 11.95 17.72 6.90
C ALA A 113 11.88 16.20 7.21
N LEU A 114 12.68 15.72 8.16
CA LEU A 114 12.63 14.35 8.68
C LEU A 114 11.35 14.12 9.48
N GLU A 115 11.05 14.99 10.45
CA GLU A 115 9.85 14.89 11.28
C GLU A 115 8.57 14.99 10.44
N TYR A 116 8.53 15.89 9.45
CA TYR A 116 7.42 15.94 8.50
C TYR A 116 7.21 14.61 7.75
N ARG A 117 8.29 13.92 7.36
CA ARG A 117 8.20 12.62 6.68
C ARG A 117 7.77 11.51 7.63
N LYS A 118 8.18 11.54 8.90
CA LYS A 118 7.67 10.64 9.94
C LYS A 118 6.17 10.81 10.14
N ASP A 119 5.69 12.05 10.22
CA ASP A 119 4.26 12.37 10.30
C ASP A 119 3.49 11.91 9.06
N CYS A 120 4.07 12.08 7.87
CA CYS A 120 3.53 11.52 6.64
C CYS A 120 3.42 9.99 6.71
N ARG A 121 4.48 9.29 7.14
CA ARG A 121 4.47 7.82 7.27
C ARG A 121 3.33 7.35 8.18
N ILE A 122 3.19 7.94 9.36
CA ILE A 122 2.11 7.63 10.31
C ILE A 122 0.73 7.83 9.67
N ARG A 123 0.54 8.94 8.97
CA ARG A 123 -0.73 9.25 8.27
C ARG A 123 -1.01 8.32 7.09
N TRP A 124 0.03 7.83 6.42
CA TRP A 124 -0.12 6.98 5.23
C TRP A 124 -0.37 5.51 5.56
N ILE A 125 0.04 5.00 6.72
CA ILE A 125 -0.22 3.60 7.14
C ILE A 125 -1.71 3.23 7.02
N PRO A 126 -2.68 3.98 7.61
CA PRO A 126 -4.10 3.67 7.45
C PRO A 126 -4.59 3.76 6.00
N ASN A 127 -4.01 4.68 5.20
CA ASN A 127 -4.36 4.84 3.79
C ASN A 127 -3.90 3.61 2.97
N CYS A 128 -2.73 3.05 3.27
CA CYS A 128 -2.25 1.79 2.70
C CYS A 128 -3.19 0.64 3.06
N SER A 129 -3.65 0.54 4.31
CA SER A 129 -4.67 -0.44 4.73
C SER A 129 -5.97 -0.30 3.93
N VAL A 130 -6.45 0.93 3.70
CA VAL A 130 -7.63 1.18 2.85
C VAL A 130 -7.38 0.75 1.40
N ALA A 131 -6.19 1.03 0.86
CA ALA A 131 -5.82 0.60 -0.49
C ALA A 131 -5.85 -0.92 -0.64
N ILE A 132 -5.33 -1.67 0.34
CA ILE A 132 -5.38 -3.13 0.40
C ILE A 132 -6.84 -3.62 0.41
N ASN A 133 -7.70 -3.05 1.27
CA ASN A 133 -9.12 -3.43 1.32
C ASN A 133 -9.84 -3.21 -0.03
N ARG A 134 -9.57 -2.05 -0.66
CA ARG A 134 -10.16 -1.70 -1.96
C ARG A 134 -9.71 -2.69 -3.04
N ALA A 135 -8.40 -2.93 -3.13
CA ALA A 135 -7.83 -3.84 -4.12
C ALA A 135 -8.41 -5.26 -4.01
N LEU A 136 -8.50 -5.81 -2.79
CA LEU A 136 -9.16 -7.11 -2.53
C LEU A 136 -10.64 -7.10 -2.92
N GLY A 137 -11.35 -6.00 -2.67
CA GLY A 137 -12.75 -5.82 -3.09
C GLY A 137 -12.93 -5.83 -4.61
N ASP A 138 -12.00 -5.24 -5.34
CA ASP A 138 -12.06 -5.18 -6.80
C ASP A 138 -11.73 -6.52 -7.44
N VAL A 139 -10.73 -7.23 -6.90
CA VAL A 139 -10.40 -8.60 -7.33
C VAL A 139 -11.63 -9.49 -7.25
N ARG A 140 -12.33 -9.49 -6.11
CA ARG A 140 -13.58 -10.25 -5.95
C ARG A 140 -14.64 -9.88 -7.00
N ARG A 141 -14.82 -8.59 -7.30
CA ARG A 141 -15.76 -8.13 -8.33
C ARG A 141 -15.37 -8.59 -9.74
N VAL A 142 -14.08 -8.55 -10.08
CA VAL A 142 -13.59 -8.94 -11.40
C VAL A 142 -13.77 -10.44 -11.63
N TYR A 143 -13.49 -11.28 -10.63
CA TYR A 143 -13.65 -12.72 -10.76
C TYR A 143 -15.13 -13.16 -10.72
N ALA A 144 -15.98 -12.52 -9.90
CA ALA A 144 -17.42 -12.78 -9.92
C ALA A 144 -18.02 -12.56 -11.32
N ARG A 145 -17.69 -11.44 -11.98
CA ARG A 145 -18.14 -11.16 -13.36
C ARG A 145 -17.64 -12.17 -14.40
N LYS A 146 -16.46 -12.78 -14.20
CA LYS A 146 -15.96 -13.82 -15.10
C LYS A 146 -16.77 -15.10 -14.96
N ASN A 147 -17.21 -15.44 -13.74
CA ASN A 147 -18.04 -16.63 -13.53
C ASN A 147 -19.46 -16.45 -14.08
N ASP A 148 -20.00 -15.22 -14.06
CA ASP A 148 -21.32 -14.91 -14.65
C ASP A 148 -21.31 -14.94 -16.19
N SER A 149 -20.14 -14.74 -16.84
CA SER A 149 -20.02 -14.72 -18.31
C SER A 149 -19.95 -16.10 -18.99
N TRP A 150 -20.08 -17.19 -18.22
CA TRP A 150 -20.13 -18.58 -18.70
C TRP A 150 -21.46 -19.28 -18.37
N GLN A 151 -22.48 -18.54 -17.94
CA GLN A 151 -23.87 -18.99 -17.85
C GLN A 151 -24.68 -18.42 -19.02
#